data_AF-A0A8J3LYP9-F1
#
_entry.id   AF-A0A8J3LYP9-F1
#
_cell.length_a   1.000
_cell.length_b   1.000
_cell.length_c   1.000
_cell.angle_alpha   90.00
_cell.angle_beta   90.00
_cell.angle_gamma   90.00
#
_symmetry.space_group_name_H-M   'P 1'
#
loop_
_entity.id
_entity.type
_entity.pdbx_description
1 polymer ?
#
loop_
_entity_poly.entity_id
_entity_poly.type
_entity_poly.pdbx_seq_one_letter_code
_entity_poly.pdbx_strand_id
1 'polypeptide(L)'
;MAGLGAPELIIIGVVLILLFGAKKLPDTARALGQSLRLFKKETTSMREDGEPVVVKAEPVPPQQVTAAAPSVEDRLRLLEEENRRLKATSEPTVNGAPVAQPQNDQRSS
;
A
#
# COMPACT_ATOMS: atom_id res chain seq x y z
N MET A 1 -22.62 -38.55 -27.56
CA MET A 1 -22.75 -37.15 -27.06
C MET A 1 -21.35 -36.57 -27.07
N ALA A 2 -21.06 -35.62 -27.96
CA ALA A 2 -19.76 -34.97 -28.02
C ALA A 2 -19.58 -34.13 -26.74
N GLY A 3 -18.78 -34.63 -25.81
CA GLY A 3 -18.41 -33.88 -24.62
C GLY A 3 -17.53 -32.71 -25.03
N LEU A 4 -17.70 -31.56 -24.37
CA LEU A 4 -16.77 -30.45 -24.49
C LEU A 4 -15.37 -30.95 -24.10
N GLY A 5 -14.53 -31.17 -25.11
CA GLY A 5 -13.17 -31.62 -24.92
C GLY A 5 -12.23 -30.44 -24.76
N ALA A 6 -10.97 -30.77 -24.47
CA ALA A 6 -9.89 -29.79 -24.53
C ALA A 6 -9.82 -29.00 -25.86
N PRO A 7 -10.09 -29.59 -27.05
CA PRO A 7 -10.05 -28.85 -28.32
C PRO A 7 -11.07 -27.70 -28.38
N GLU A 8 -12.31 -27.95 -27.96
CA GLU A 8 -13.38 -26.97 -27.99
C GLU A 8 -13.09 -25.79 -27.05
N LEU A 9 -12.51 -26.07 -25.87
CA LEU A 9 -12.14 -25.00 -24.93
C LEU A 9 -10.99 -24.15 -25.46
N ILE A 10 -10.04 -24.74 -26.20
CA ILE A 10 -8.96 -23.99 -26.85
C ILE A 10 -9.55 -23.04 -27.90
N ILE A 11 -10.48 -23.50 -28.73
CA ILE A 11 -11.13 -22.67 -29.76
C ILE A 11 -11.85 -21.48 -29.11
N ILE A 12 -12.62 -21.72 -28.05
CA ILE A 12 -13.30 -20.64 -27.30
C ILE A 12 -12.29 -19.67 -26.69
N GLY A 13 -11.21 -20.18 -26.10
CA GLY A 13 -10.13 -19.36 -25.55
C GLY A 13 -9.47 -18.47 -26.60
N VAL A 14 -9.22 -19.00 -27.81
CA VAL A 14 -8.68 -18.22 -28.93
C VAL A 14 -9.64 -17.09 -29.32
N VAL A 15 -10.94 -17.36 -29.43
CA VAL A 15 -11.94 -16.33 -29.73
C VAL A 15 -11.95 -15.23 -28.65
N LEU A 16 -11.90 -15.59 -27.36
CA LEU A 16 -11.82 -14.61 -26.27
C LEU A 16 -10.54 -13.77 -26.33
N ILE A 17 -9.40 -14.38 -26.68
CA ILE A 17 -8.14 -13.66 -26.87
C ILE A 17 -8.22 -12.69 -28.05
N LEU A 18 -8.91 -13.03 -29.13
CA LEU A 18 -9.10 -12.13 -30.28
C LEU A 18 -10.02 -10.94 -29.94
N LEU A 19 -11.06 -11.16 -29.15
CA LEU A 19 -12.01 -10.10 -28.76
C LEU A 19 -11.44 -9.16 -27.69
N PHE A 20 -10.82 -9.71 -26.65
CA PHE A 20 -10.36 -8.95 -25.48
C PHE A 20 -8.85 -8.64 -25.51
N GLY A 21 -8.06 -9.45 -26.21
CA GLY A 21 -6.60 -9.37 -26.26
C GLY A 21 -5.90 -10.25 -25.23
N ALA A 22 -4.75 -10.82 -25.62
CA ALA A 22 -3.97 -11.76 -24.79
C ALA A 22 -3.48 -11.18 -23.45
N LYS A 23 -3.32 -9.86 -23.35
CA LYS A 23 -2.91 -9.18 -22.10
C LYS A 23 -4.09 -8.85 -21.18
N LYS A 24 -5.31 -8.70 -21.71
CA LYS A 24 -6.48 -8.29 -20.92
C LYS A 24 -7.18 -9.46 -20.25
N LEU A 25 -7.23 -10.61 -20.90
CA LEU A 25 -7.81 -11.83 -20.33
C LEU A 25 -7.17 -12.24 -18.99
N PRO A 26 -5.83 -12.36 -18.85
CA PRO A 26 -5.20 -12.72 -17.58
C PRO A 26 -5.33 -11.61 -16.53
N ASP A 27 -5.33 -10.34 -16.94
CA ASP A 27 -5.46 -9.18 -16.05
C ASP A 27 -6.87 -9.13 -15.43
N THR A 28 -7.91 -9.24 -16.26
CA THR A 28 -9.31 -9.31 -15.82
C THR A 28 -9.57 -10.56 -14.98
N ALA A 29 -9.02 -11.72 -15.36
CA ALA A 29 -9.16 -12.94 -14.57
C ALA A 29 -8.49 -12.82 -13.19
N ARG A 30 -7.33 -12.17 -13.09
CA ARG A 30 -6.65 -11.91 -11.81
C ARG A 30 -7.46 -10.99 -10.90
N ALA A 31 -7.97 -9.88 -11.44
CA ALA A 31 -8.79 -8.93 -10.68
C ALA A 31 -10.11 -9.58 -10.18
N LEU A 32 -10.81 -10.31 -11.06
CA LEU A 32 -12.01 -11.07 -10.72
C LEU A 32 -11.70 -12.16 -9.69
N GLY A 33 -10.59 -12.89 -9.85
CA GLY A 33 -10.15 -13.93 -8.94
C GLY A 33 -9.83 -13.40 -7.54
N GLN A 34 -9.23 -12.22 -7.44
CA GLN A 34 -9.00 -11.54 -6.16
C GLN A 34 -10.31 -11.17 -5.46
N SER A 35 -11.27 -10.59 -6.19
CA SER A 35 -12.61 -10.27 -5.66
C SER A 35 -13.36 -11.52 -5.20
N LEU A 36 -13.35 -12.58 -6.01
CA LEU A 36 -13.99 -13.86 -5.67
C LEU A 36 -13.32 -14.53 -4.48
N ARG A 37 -12.00 -14.42 -4.33
CA ARG A 37 -11.26 -14.98 -3.18
C ARG A 37 -11.63 -14.26 -1.89
N LEU A 38 -11.79 -12.94 -1.91
CA LEU A 38 -12.18 -12.17 -0.74
C LEU A 38 -13.64 -12.47 -0.37
N PHE A 39 -14.53 -12.46 -1.36
CA PHE A 39 -15.93 -12.84 -1.17
C PHE A 39 -16.07 -14.26 -0.61
N LYS A 40 -15.32 -15.22 -1.15
CA LYS A 40 -15.33 -16.61 -0.65
C LYS A 40 -14.79 -16.71 0.77
N LYS A 41 -13.78 -15.93 1.14
CA LYS A 41 -13.25 -15.87 2.51
C LYS A 41 -14.30 -15.34 3.48
N GLU A 42 -14.90 -14.20 3.17
CA GLU A 42 -15.95 -13.61 4.01
C GLU A 42 -17.16 -14.56 4.13
N THR A 43 -17.59 -15.17 3.02
CA THR A 43 -18.71 -16.11 3.00
C THR A 43 -18.39 -17.42 3.74
N THR A 44 -17.14 -17.93 3.66
CA THR A 44 -16.69 -19.11 4.42
C THR A 44 -16.57 -18.78 5.91
N SER A 45 -16.03 -17.62 6.28
CA SER A 45 -15.93 -17.19 7.69
C SER A 45 -17.29 -16.96 8.34
N MET A 46 -18.33 -16.60 7.57
CA MET A 46 -19.71 -16.59 8.07
C MET A 46 -20.31 -18.00 8.27
N ARG A 47 -19.73 -19.01 7.63
CA ARG A 47 -20.24 -20.39 7.64
C ARG A 47 -19.47 -21.28 8.61
N GLU A 48 -18.22 -20.95 8.90
CA GLU A 48 -17.29 -21.72 9.74
C GLU A 48 -16.44 -20.74 10.56
N ASP A 49 -16.66 -20.70 11.88
CA ASP A 49 -15.89 -19.90 12.82
C ASP A 49 -14.43 -20.39 12.89
N GLY A 50 -13.52 -19.61 12.29
CA GLY A 50 -12.17 -19.38 12.80
C GLY A 50 -11.01 -20.25 12.28
N GLU A 51 -10.38 -19.87 11.17
CA GLU A 51 -8.95 -20.17 10.87
C GLU A 51 -8.36 -19.04 9.98
N PRO A 52 -7.22 -18.42 10.35
CA PRO A 52 -6.62 -17.34 9.55
C PRO A 52 -5.79 -17.87 8.37
N VAL A 53 -6.35 -17.82 7.16
CA VAL A 53 -5.61 -18.19 5.95
C VAL A 53 -4.88 -16.98 5.34
N VAL A 54 -3.57 -16.93 5.57
CA VAL A 54 -2.62 -15.96 4.99
C VAL A 54 -2.77 -15.87 3.47
N VAL A 55 -3.04 -14.67 2.96
CA VAL A 55 -3.10 -14.38 1.53
C VAL A 55 -1.68 -14.37 0.98
N LYS A 56 -1.24 -15.46 0.35
CA LYS A 56 -0.09 -15.41 -0.56
C LYS A 56 -0.54 -14.71 -1.84
N ALA A 57 -0.28 -13.41 -1.93
CA ALA A 57 -0.17 -12.72 -3.18
C ALA A 57 1.17 -13.14 -3.80
N GLU A 58 1.14 -13.77 -4.97
CA GLU A 58 2.34 -13.89 -5.80
C GLU A 58 2.83 -12.48 -6.19
N PRO A 59 4.15 -12.31 -6.31
CA PRO A 59 4.78 -11.01 -6.36
C PRO A 59 4.33 -10.27 -7.63
N VAL A 60 3.87 -9.04 -7.43
CA VAL A 60 3.80 -8.04 -8.50
C VAL A 60 5.20 -7.97 -9.12
N PRO A 61 5.36 -8.06 -10.46
CA PRO A 61 6.66 -7.96 -11.10
C PRO A 61 7.42 -6.73 -10.58
N PRO A 62 8.72 -6.82 -10.24
CA PRO A 62 9.48 -5.72 -9.61
C PRO A 62 9.61 -4.42 -10.41
N GLN A 63 8.93 -4.27 -11.56
CA GLN A 63 9.21 -3.21 -12.53
C GLN A 63 8.42 -1.90 -12.33
N GLN A 64 7.71 -1.71 -11.21
CA GLN A 64 7.10 -0.41 -10.89
C GLN A 64 7.57 0.24 -9.59
N VAL A 65 8.67 -0.27 -8.98
CA VAL A 65 9.31 0.41 -7.83
C VAL A 65 10.71 0.94 -8.18
N THR A 66 11.17 0.79 -9.43
CA THR A 66 12.54 1.18 -9.81
C THR A 66 12.55 2.16 -10.98
N ALA A 67 12.10 3.38 -10.72
CA ALA A 67 12.65 4.59 -11.34
C ALA A 67 12.09 5.81 -10.58
N ALA A 68 12.92 6.43 -9.74
CA ALA A 68 12.68 7.72 -9.07
C ALA A 68 11.80 7.75 -7.80
N ALA A 69 11.64 6.66 -7.05
CA ALA A 69 11.22 6.80 -5.65
C ALA A 69 12.44 7.28 -4.82
N PRO A 70 12.37 8.41 -4.09
CA PRO A 70 13.46 8.86 -3.23
C PRO A 70 13.78 7.78 -2.19
N SER A 71 15.07 7.63 -1.86
CA SER A 71 15.53 6.58 -0.95
C SER A 71 14.80 6.68 0.39
N VAL A 72 14.64 5.56 1.09
CA VAL A 72 13.95 5.55 2.40
C VAL A 72 14.59 6.56 3.36
N GLU A 73 15.91 6.74 3.25
CA GLU A 73 16.74 7.72 3.95
C GLU A 73 16.40 9.17 3.58
N ASP A 74 16.10 9.45 2.31
CA ASP A 74 15.67 10.78 1.86
C ASP A 74 14.28 11.10 2.40
N ARG A 75 13.39 10.11 2.45
CA ARG A 75 12.04 10.25 3.04
C ARG A 75 12.12 10.47 4.55
N LEU A 76 13.01 9.77 5.24
CA LEU A 76 13.29 9.97 6.67
C LEU A 76 13.76 11.41 6.95
N ARG A 77 14.68 11.93 6.12
CA ARG A 77 15.16 13.32 6.24
C ARG A 77 14.05 14.36 6.03
N LEU A 78 13.23 14.17 5.00
CA LEU A 78 12.11 15.08 4.70
C LEU A 78 11.08 15.12 5.84
N LEU A 79 10.73 13.95 6.40
CA LEU A 79 9.79 13.86 7.52
C LEU A 79 10.34 14.50 8.80
N GLU A 80 11.65 14.45 9.01
CA GLU A 80 12.31 15.03 10.19
C GLU A 80 12.44 16.56 10.07
N GLU A 81 12.68 17.07 8.85
CA GLU A 81 12.60 18.50 8.54
C GLU A 81 11.17 19.04 8.69
N GLU A 82 10.16 18.31 8.19
CA GLU A 82 8.76 18.69 8.35
C GLU A 82 8.35 18.73 9.82
N ASN A 83 8.73 17.72 10.62
CA ASN A 83 8.48 17.72 12.05
C ASN A 83 9.19 18.87 12.77
N ARG A 84 10.43 19.23 12.38
CA ARG A 84 11.11 20.41 12.93
C ARG A 84 10.43 21.72 12.55
N ARG A 85 9.91 21.84 11.32
CA ARG A 85 9.15 23.01 10.86
C ARG A 85 7.85 23.15 11.64
N LEU A 86 7.10 22.06 11.76
CA LEU A 86 5.87 22.01 12.55
C LEU A 86 6.14 22.40 14.01
N LYS A 87 7.23 21.89 14.62
CA LYS A 87 7.66 22.26 15.98
C LYS A 87 8.10 23.72 16.12
N ALA A 88 8.86 24.26 15.16
CA ALA A 88 9.29 25.65 15.18
C ALA A 88 8.13 26.65 14.93
N THR A 89 7.12 26.25 14.14
CA THR A 89 5.87 27.01 13.97
C THR A 89 4.92 26.82 15.14
N SER A 90 5.14 25.83 16.02
CA SER A 90 4.35 25.58 17.23
C SER A 90 5.07 25.95 18.53
N GLU A 91 6.16 26.74 18.48
CA GLU A 91 6.55 27.53 19.66
C GLU A 91 5.68 28.80 19.79
N PRO A 92 5.21 29.10 21.00
CA PRO A 92 3.96 29.79 21.24
C PRO A 92 4.16 31.30 21.19
N THR A 93 3.56 31.97 20.21
CA THR A 93 3.20 33.39 20.39
C THR A 93 1.83 33.45 21.05
N VAL A 94 1.80 33.11 22.34
CA VAL A 94 0.84 33.68 23.29
C VAL A 94 1.69 34.40 24.34
N ASN A 95 1.67 35.72 24.24
CA ASN A 95 1.95 36.62 25.35
C ASN A 95 1.35 36.05 26.66
N GLY A 96 2.07 36.00 27.77
CA GLY A 96 3.15 36.91 28.14
C GLY A 96 4.47 36.27 28.57
N ALA A 97 5.52 37.00 28.20
CA ALA A 97 6.88 37.05 28.75
C ALA A 97 7.90 35.96 28.35
N PRO A 98 8.99 36.34 27.67
CA PRO A 98 10.19 35.51 27.59
C PRO A 98 10.98 35.67 28.90
N VAL A 99 11.03 34.61 29.71
CA VAL A 99 11.91 34.54 30.88
C VAL A 99 13.34 34.29 30.39
N ALA A 100 14.00 35.35 29.94
CA ALA A 100 15.45 35.37 29.85
C ALA A 100 16.00 35.55 31.28
N GLN A 101 16.40 34.46 31.93
CA GLN A 101 17.29 34.51 33.09
C GLN A 101 18.74 34.35 32.63
N PRO A 102 19.53 35.44 32.66
CA PRO A 102 20.95 35.33 32.88
C PRO A 102 21.40 36.33 33.96
N GLN A 103 21.80 35.85 35.13
CA GLN A 103 22.94 36.40 35.88
C GLN A 103 23.11 35.66 37.20
N ASN A 104 23.90 34.60 37.11
CA ASN A 104 24.87 34.29 38.14
C ASN A 104 25.98 35.35 38.01
N ASP A 105 26.05 36.33 38.90
CA ASP A 105 27.28 37.06 39.27
C ASP A 105 27.01 38.07 40.40
N GLN A 106 28.00 38.21 41.28
CA GLN A 106 28.09 39.09 42.48
C GLN A 106 27.46 38.50 43.75
N ARG A 107 28.19 37.78 44.63
CA ARG A 107 29.51 38.05 45.24
C ARG A 107 29.60 39.44 45.88
N SER A 108 29.81 39.46 47.20
CA SER A 108 30.19 40.59 48.07
C SER A 108 29.05 41.58 48.35
N SER A 109 28.73 41.95 49.59
CA SER A 109 29.49 42.06 50.84
C SER A 109 28.59 41.92 52.07
#